data_AF-A0AAE0H8E4-F1
#
_entry.id   AF-A0AAE0H8E4-F1
#
_cell.length_a   1.000
_cell.length_b   1.000
_cell.length_c   1.000
_cell.angle_alpha   90.00
_cell.angle_beta   90.00
_cell.angle_gamma   90.00
#
_symmetry.space_group_name_H-M   'P 1'
#
loop_
_entity.id
_entity.type
_entity.pdbx_description
1 polymer ?
#
loop_
_entity_poly.entity_id
_entity_poly.type
_entity_poly.pdbx_seq_one_letter_code
_entity_poly.pdbx_strand_id
1 'polypeptide(L)'
;MATPIQVQGISHLEFLFTHGFPENSPANKAWRKNLVQDMARLFARTWKAPQAVGQAARERMAKRFEKELRALLSALPERFHAVICGVLAALPRILTLPMVLLHNDLSGFNIMVEEEECRLVGVIDWAAAAEIGPFGMNLHSAQDLMSKVHLEDGRIRYEDYDDLERSFWETLSDEVGGLSDGTIKAIKAARVLGLLRSCGFTSQLANMPDRMPIRDDDGGRSNIMILDGLLVNPATRFEELNEWLDKEWRGKGPG
;
A
#
# COMPACT_ATOMS: atom_id res chain seq x y z
N MET A 1 26.63 -23.33 8.82
CA MET A 1 25.37 -23.57 8.07
C MET A 1 24.28 -22.86 8.83
N ALA A 2 23.67 -21.82 8.26
CA ALA A 2 22.49 -21.20 8.86
C ALA A 2 21.33 -22.17 8.68
N THR A 3 20.69 -22.57 9.77
CA THR A 3 19.47 -23.38 9.74
C THR A 3 18.41 -22.59 8.96
N PRO A 4 17.76 -23.16 7.92
CA PRO A 4 16.68 -22.46 7.25
C PRO A 4 15.60 -22.14 8.28
N ILE A 5 15.25 -20.85 8.39
CA ILE A 5 14.14 -20.41 9.24
C ILE A 5 12.87 -20.93 8.58
N GLN A 6 12.29 -21.99 9.15
CA GLN A 6 10.96 -22.44 8.76
C GLN A 6 9.95 -21.49 9.39
N VAL A 7 9.37 -20.61 8.59
CA VAL A 7 8.21 -19.83 9.03
C VAL A 7 7.05 -20.83 9.16
N GLN A 8 6.54 -20.98 10.38
CA GLN A 8 5.35 -21.80 10.64
C GLN A 8 4.13 -21.11 10.02
N GLY A 9 3.15 -21.87 9.52
CA GLY A 9 1.92 -21.37 8.92
C GLY A 9 1.83 -21.60 7.40
N ILE A 10 0.70 -21.16 6.84
CA ILE A 10 0.39 -21.22 5.39
C ILE A 10 0.37 -19.80 4.81
N SER A 11 0.46 -19.68 3.49
CA SER A 11 0.29 -18.36 2.86
C SER A 11 -1.15 -17.87 3.06
N HIS A 12 -1.34 -16.55 3.18
CA HIS A 12 -2.67 -15.96 3.29
C HIS A 12 -3.54 -16.31 2.08
N LEU A 13 -2.94 -16.43 0.89
CA LEU A 13 -3.67 -16.89 -0.30
C LEU A 13 -4.20 -18.32 -0.14
N GLU A 14 -3.38 -19.24 0.38
CA GLU A 14 -3.80 -20.61 0.67
C GLU A 14 -4.90 -20.65 1.73
N PHE A 15 -4.78 -19.82 2.78
CA PHE A 15 -5.83 -19.66 3.78
C PHE A 15 -7.17 -19.24 3.14
N LEU A 16 -7.15 -18.27 2.22
CA LEU A 16 -8.34 -17.82 1.50
C LEU A 16 -8.94 -18.91 0.60
N PHE A 17 -8.12 -19.76 -0.02
CA PHE A 17 -8.65 -20.88 -0.82
C PHE A 17 -9.37 -21.92 0.04
N THR A 18 -8.90 -22.16 1.25
CA THR A 18 -9.49 -23.17 2.15
C THR A 18 -10.69 -22.62 2.94
N HIS A 19 -10.61 -21.37 3.41
CA HIS A 19 -11.53 -20.80 4.39
C HIS A 19 -12.29 -19.55 3.91
N GLY A 20 -11.97 -19.02 2.72
CA GLY A 20 -12.45 -17.73 2.24
C GLY A 20 -13.94 -17.65 1.94
N PHE A 21 -14.68 -18.77 1.92
CA PHE A 21 -16.11 -18.81 1.59
C PHE A 21 -16.97 -19.43 2.71
N PRO A 22 -18.14 -18.84 3.03
CA PRO A 22 -18.68 -17.59 2.48
C PRO A 22 -17.94 -16.35 3.00
N GLU A 23 -17.63 -15.41 2.11
CA GLU A 23 -16.70 -14.31 2.35
C GLU A 23 -17.07 -13.41 3.54
N ASN A 24 -18.35 -13.15 3.75
CA ASN A 24 -18.85 -12.27 4.81
C ASN A 24 -19.39 -13.04 6.03
N SER A 25 -18.97 -14.30 6.20
CA SER A 25 -19.25 -15.05 7.43
C SER A 25 -18.70 -14.31 8.67
N PRO A 26 -19.31 -14.48 9.85
CA PRO A 26 -18.76 -13.91 11.09
C PRO A 26 -17.32 -14.33 11.35
N ALA A 27 -16.94 -15.57 11.01
CA ALA A 27 -15.57 -16.06 11.13
C ALA A 27 -14.61 -15.31 10.20
N ASN A 28 -14.97 -15.15 8.92
CA ASN A 28 -14.11 -14.45 7.95
C ASN A 28 -13.94 -12.98 8.29
N LYS A 29 -14.98 -12.31 8.80
CA LYS A 29 -14.88 -10.94 9.33
C LYS A 29 -13.91 -10.87 10.53
N ALA A 30 -14.00 -11.83 11.46
CA ALA A 30 -13.09 -11.90 12.60
C ALA A 30 -11.62 -12.15 12.17
N TRP A 31 -11.40 -13.09 11.26
CA TRP A 31 -10.08 -13.41 10.71
C TRP A 31 -9.46 -12.24 9.94
N ARG A 32 -10.23 -11.54 9.10
CA ARG A 32 -9.77 -10.31 8.43
C ARG A 32 -9.35 -9.25 9.45
N LYS A 33 -10.16 -9.04 10.50
CA LYS A 33 -9.84 -8.08 11.55
C LYS A 33 -8.55 -8.44 12.28
N ASN A 34 -8.37 -9.72 12.64
CA ASN A 34 -7.14 -10.21 13.26
C ASN A 34 -5.91 -9.88 12.39
N LEU A 35 -5.94 -10.27 11.12
CA LEU A 35 -4.83 -10.06 10.20
C LEU A 35 -4.56 -8.57 9.96
N VAL A 36 -5.60 -7.75 9.78
CA VAL A 36 -5.47 -6.30 9.61
C VAL A 36 -4.80 -5.64 10.81
N GLN A 37 -5.18 -6.03 12.03
CA GLN A 37 -4.54 -5.53 13.25
C GLN A 37 -3.09 -5.99 13.36
N ASP A 38 -2.80 -7.25 13.04
CA ASP A 38 -1.42 -7.76 13.09
C ASP A 38 -0.52 -7.11 12.04
N MET A 39 -1.04 -6.81 10.85
CA MET A 39 -0.35 -6.03 9.82
C MET A 39 -0.09 -4.58 10.29
N ALA A 40 -1.04 -3.95 10.98
CA ALA A 40 -0.83 -2.64 11.59
C ALA A 40 0.30 -2.69 12.64
N ARG A 41 0.34 -3.74 13.47
CA ARG A 41 1.43 -3.96 14.44
C ARG A 41 2.77 -4.20 13.74
N LEU A 42 2.80 -4.95 12.63
CA LEU A 42 4.00 -5.15 11.82
C LEU A 42 4.53 -3.81 11.30
N PHE A 43 3.67 -2.98 10.70
CA PHE A 43 4.07 -1.65 10.25
C PHE A 43 4.52 -0.76 11.41
N ALA A 44 3.87 -0.81 12.57
CA ALA A 44 4.32 -0.07 13.74
C ALA A 44 5.73 -0.50 14.21
N ARG A 45 6.08 -1.78 14.09
CA ARG A 45 7.45 -2.26 14.36
C ARG A 45 8.47 -1.66 13.38
N THR A 46 8.13 -1.54 12.09
CA THR A 46 9.05 -0.92 11.12
C THR A 46 9.20 0.58 11.39
N TRP A 47 8.11 1.28 11.75
CA TRP A 47 8.15 2.67 12.21
C TRP A 47 9.10 2.89 13.39
N LYS A 48 9.04 2.01 14.39
CA LYS A 48 9.88 2.05 15.59
C LYS A 48 11.34 1.65 15.35
N ALA A 49 11.66 1.11 14.16
CA ALA A 49 13.01 0.65 13.78
C ALA A 49 13.52 1.37 12.52
N PRO A 50 13.65 2.72 12.55
CA PRO A 50 14.10 3.47 11.39
C PRO A 50 15.53 3.13 10.99
N GLN A 51 15.78 3.10 9.69
CA GLN A 51 17.08 2.87 9.08
C GLN A 51 17.82 4.20 8.89
N ALA A 52 19.12 4.21 9.20
CA ALA A 52 19.96 5.37 8.96
C ALA A 52 20.23 5.52 7.46
N VAL A 53 19.75 6.62 6.87
CA VAL A 53 19.96 6.95 5.46
C VAL A 53 20.59 8.34 5.36
N GLY A 54 21.81 8.40 4.81
CA GLY A 54 22.55 9.65 4.63
C GLY A 54 21.86 10.61 3.66
N GLN A 55 22.14 11.91 3.82
CA GLN A 55 21.48 12.98 3.09
C GLN A 55 21.55 12.82 1.56
N ALA A 56 22.74 12.49 1.03
CA ALA A 56 22.91 12.27 -0.41
C ALA A 56 22.05 11.11 -0.95
N ALA A 57 21.83 10.05 -0.15
CA ALA A 57 20.95 8.95 -0.53
C ALA A 57 19.47 9.37 -0.53
N ARG A 58 19.05 10.18 0.46
CA ARG A 58 17.71 10.77 0.49
C ARG A 58 17.45 11.68 -0.71
N GLU A 59 18.42 12.51 -1.09
CA GLU A 59 18.31 13.39 -2.27
C GLU A 59 18.22 12.60 -3.58
N ARG A 60 19.00 11.52 -3.73
CA ARG A 60 18.88 10.62 -4.89
C ARG A 60 17.49 9.98 -4.94
N MET A 61 16.99 9.54 -3.80
CA MET A 61 15.65 8.96 -3.68
C MET A 61 14.56 9.97 -4.04
N ALA A 62 14.67 11.21 -3.56
CA ALA A 62 13.75 12.30 -3.90
C ALA A 62 13.70 12.54 -5.41
N LYS A 63 14.86 12.70 -6.05
CA LYS A 63 14.99 12.88 -7.50
C LYS A 63 14.42 11.69 -8.29
N ARG A 64 14.62 10.47 -7.79
CA ARG A 64 14.08 9.25 -8.39
C ARG A 64 12.56 9.24 -8.33
N PHE A 65 11.96 9.48 -7.16
CA PHE A 65 10.50 9.53 -7.02
C PHE A 65 9.88 10.64 -7.86
N GLU A 66 10.49 11.82 -7.92
CA GLU A 66 10.04 12.92 -8.77
C GLU A 66 10.09 12.55 -10.26
N LYS A 67 11.17 11.89 -10.71
CA LYS A 67 11.30 11.39 -12.08
C LYS A 67 10.25 10.34 -12.41
N GLU A 68 10.06 9.37 -11.52
CA GLU A 68 9.06 8.30 -11.66
C GLU A 68 7.65 8.89 -11.75
N LEU A 69 7.27 9.78 -10.84
CA LEU A 69 5.95 10.42 -10.84
C LEU A 69 5.71 11.26 -12.11
N ARG A 70 6.71 12.00 -12.61
CA ARG A 70 6.59 12.74 -13.89
C ARG A 70 6.45 11.81 -15.10
N ALA A 71 7.10 10.65 -15.06
CA ALA A 71 6.97 9.65 -16.11
C ALA A 71 5.55 9.06 -16.11
N LEU A 72 4.99 8.75 -14.92
CA LEU A 72 3.59 8.34 -14.78
C LEU A 72 2.63 9.43 -15.25
N LEU A 73 2.87 10.70 -14.89
CA LEU A 73 2.02 11.82 -15.30
C LEU A 73 1.94 11.94 -16.83
N SER A 74 3.05 11.70 -17.51
CA SER A 74 3.12 11.74 -18.98
C SER A 74 2.46 10.54 -19.66
N ALA A 75 2.49 9.37 -19.02
CA ALA A 75 2.08 8.11 -19.64
C ALA A 75 0.63 7.68 -19.29
N LEU A 76 0.18 7.99 -18.07
CA LEU A 76 -1.13 7.57 -17.58
C LEU A 76 -2.25 8.52 -18.03
N PRO A 77 -3.48 8.00 -18.19
CA PRO A 77 -4.66 8.80 -18.53
C PRO A 77 -4.91 9.97 -17.57
N GLU A 78 -5.55 11.03 -18.07
CA GLU A 78 -5.80 12.30 -17.35
C GLU A 78 -6.52 12.09 -16.00
N ARG A 79 -7.36 11.05 -15.88
CA ARG A 79 -8.08 10.70 -14.64
C ARG A 79 -7.16 10.49 -13.43
N PHE A 80 -5.88 10.14 -13.64
CA PHE A 80 -4.90 9.97 -12.56
C PHE A 80 -4.09 11.24 -12.26
N HIS A 81 -4.13 12.26 -13.11
CA HIS A 81 -3.20 13.41 -13.05
C HIS A 81 -3.34 14.21 -11.76
N ALA A 82 -4.57 14.42 -11.28
CA ALA A 82 -4.80 15.13 -10.02
C ALA A 82 -4.14 14.43 -8.83
N VAL A 83 -4.21 13.10 -8.77
CA VAL A 83 -3.57 12.29 -7.73
C VAL A 83 -2.05 12.36 -7.84
N ILE A 84 -1.50 12.17 -9.04
CA ILE A 84 -0.04 12.20 -9.27
C ILE A 84 0.52 13.58 -8.90
N CYS A 85 -0.15 14.67 -9.28
CA CYS A 85 0.21 16.03 -8.88
C CYS A 85 0.13 16.24 -7.36
N GLY A 86 -0.90 15.68 -6.70
CA GLY A 86 -1.02 15.70 -5.24
C GLY A 86 0.16 15.03 -4.54
N VAL A 87 0.58 13.86 -5.03
CA VAL A 87 1.77 13.14 -4.51
C VAL A 87 3.06 13.92 -4.79
N LEU A 88 3.23 14.49 -5.98
CA LEU A 88 4.38 15.35 -6.30
C LEU A 88 4.49 16.53 -5.32
N ALA A 89 3.37 17.19 -5.02
CA ALA A 89 3.33 18.29 -4.05
C ALA A 89 3.58 17.84 -2.60
N ALA A 90 3.20 16.61 -2.25
CA ALA A 90 3.42 16.03 -0.93
C ALA A 90 4.82 15.44 -0.74
N LEU A 91 5.60 15.27 -1.81
CA LEU A 91 6.89 14.56 -1.80
C LEU A 91 7.87 15.09 -0.73
N PRO A 92 8.04 16.41 -0.51
CA PRO A 92 8.90 16.89 0.57
C PRO A 92 8.48 16.39 1.95
N ARG A 93 7.17 16.35 2.23
CA ARG A 93 6.64 15.85 3.51
C ARG A 93 6.80 14.33 3.63
N ILE A 94 6.53 13.59 2.57
CA ILE A 94 6.73 12.13 2.53
C ILE A 94 8.19 11.79 2.91
N LEU A 95 9.16 12.52 2.37
CA LEU A 95 10.58 12.29 2.63
C LEU A 95 11.05 12.66 4.05
N THR A 96 10.20 13.31 4.86
CA THR A 96 10.46 13.54 6.29
C THR A 96 10.06 12.36 7.17
N LEU A 97 9.26 11.43 6.64
CA LEU A 97 8.87 10.22 7.37
C LEU A 97 10.09 9.35 7.72
N PRO A 98 9.99 8.51 8.77
CA PRO A 98 11.02 7.53 9.07
C PRO A 98 11.36 6.69 7.83
N MET A 99 12.65 6.50 7.57
CA MET A 99 13.12 5.57 6.54
C MET A 99 13.06 4.18 7.13
N VAL A 100 12.33 3.26 6.50
CA VAL A 100 12.10 1.92 7.04
C VAL A 100 12.40 0.87 6.00
N LEU A 101 12.51 -0.39 6.44
CA LEU A 101 12.54 -1.52 5.53
C LEU A 101 11.14 -1.72 4.93
N LEU A 102 11.07 -1.68 3.61
CA LEU A 102 9.91 -1.92 2.78
C LEU A 102 10.03 -3.30 2.11
N HIS A 103 8.89 -3.95 1.91
CA HIS A 103 8.76 -5.19 1.16
C HIS A 103 8.10 -4.89 -0.20
N ASN A 104 8.83 -5.04 -1.29
CA ASN A 104 8.41 -4.63 -2.64
C ASN A 104 7.32 -5.53 -3.26
N ASP A 105 7.08 -6.70 -2.69
CA ASP A 105 6.01 -7.63 -3.10
C ASP A 105 5.23 -8.12 -1.87
N LEU A 106 4.65 -7.19 -1.12
CA LEU A 106 3.86 -7.54 0.08
C LEU A 106 2.45 -7.97 -0.33
N SER A 107 2.35 -9.18 -0.87
CA SER A 107 1.11 -9.78 -1.37
C SER A 107 0.70 -11.00 -0.51
N GLY A 108 -0.50 -11.54 -0.76
CA GLY A 108 -1.01 -12.72 -0.06
C GLY A 108 -0.15 -13.99 -0.20
N PHE A 109 0.78 -14.01 -1.16
CA PHE A 109 1.78 -15.07 -1.31
C PHE A 109 2.90 -15.00 -0.26
N ASN A 110 3.26 -13.78 0.15
CA ASN A 110 4.38 -13.52 1.04
C ASN A 110 3.96 -13.25 2.48
N ILE A 111 2.65 -13.13 2.74
CA ILE A 111 2.06 -13.01 4.08
C ILE A 111 1.75 -14.42 4.58
N MET A 112 2.37 -14.80 5.70
CA MET A 112 2.17 -16.09 6.34
C MET A 112 1.24 -15.95 7.53
N VAL A 113 0.23 -16.82 7.61
CA VAL A 113 -0.76 -16.85 8.69
C VAL A 113 -0.83 -18.24 9.33
N GLU A 114 -1.23 -18.29 10.60
CA GLU A 114 -1.68 -19.55 11.20
C GLU A 114 -3.15 -19.84 10.81
N GLU A 115 -3.53 -21.12 10.85
CA GLU A 115 -4.78 -21.63 10.27
C GLU A 115 -6.02 -21.46 11.15
N GLU A 116 -5.89 -21.26 12.47
CA GLU A 116 -7.01 -21.22 13.41
C GLU A 116 -7.69 -19.85 13.44
N GLU A 117 -6.91 -18.78 13.51
CA GLU A 117 -7.40 -17.40 13.68
C GLU A 117 -6.94 -16.42 12.59
N CYS A 118 -6.21 -16.89 11.57
CA CYS A 118 -5.61 -16.07 10.51
C CYS A 118 -4.66 -14.99 11.07
N ARG A 119 -3.95 -15.29 12.16
CA ARG A 119 -2.96 -14.39 12.75
C ARG A 119 -1.68 -14.37 11.93
N LEU A 120 -1.09 -13.19 11.81
CA LEU A 120 0.18 -13.04 11.11
C LEU A 120 1.31 -13.75 11.88
N VAL A 121 1.96 -14.71 11.22
CA VAL A 121 3.11 -15.45 11.78
C VAL A 121 4.43 -15.10 11.09
N GLY A 122 4.36 -14.49 9.90
CA GLY A 122 5.56 -14.00 9.24
C GLY A 122 5.31 -13.33 7.91
N VAL A 123 6.37 -12.71 7.38
CA VAL A 123 6.47 -12.29 5.99
C VAL A 123 7.73 -12.95 5.42
N ILE A 124 7.65 -13.55 4.24
CA ILE A 124 8.76 -14.24 3.58
C ILE A 124 9.27 -13.44 2.38
N ASP A 125 10.34 -13.94 1.73
CA ASP A 125 10.96 -13.35 0.53
C ASP A 125 11.61 -11.95 0.68
N TRP A 126 12.06 -11.62 1.89
CA TRP A 126 12.78 -10.37 2.16
C TRP A 126 14.07 -10.19 1.36
N ALA A 127 14.76 -11.27 0.97
CA ALA A 127 16.08 -11.20 0.35
C ALA A 127 16.04 -10.56 -1.05
N ALA A 128 14.97 -10.79 -1.82
CA ALA A 128 14.79 -10.22 -3.15
C ALA A 128 13.86 -9.00 -3.15
N ALA A 129 13.00 -8.85 -2.13
CA ALA A 129 11.96 -7.83 -2.10
C ALA A 129 12.28 -6.61 -1.21
N ALA A 130 13.37 -6.59 -0.44
CA ALA A 130 13.66 -5.48 0.47
C ALA A 130 14.12 -4.18 -0.23
N GLU A 131 13.49 -3.04 0.10
CA GLU A 131 13.97 -1.69 -0.22
C GLU A 131 13.96 -0.82 1.05
N ILE A 132 14.85 0.16 1.17
CA ILE A 132 14.71 1.21 2.20
C ILE A 132 13.98 2.40 1.58
N GLY A 133 12.92 2.86 2.23
CA GLY A 133 12.18 4.04 1.80
C GLY A 133 11.32 4.65 2.90
N PRO A 134 10.63 5.78 2.61
CA PRO A 134 9.71 6.41 3.55
C PRO A 134 8.63 5.44 4.03
N PHE A 135 8.37 5.47 5.33
CA PHE A 135 7.24 4.77 5.91
C PHE A 135 5.92 5.16 5.21
N GLY A 136 4.99 4.22 5.12
CA GLY A 136 3.71 4.44 4.43
C GLY A 136 3.66 3.80 3.04
N MET A 137 4.80 3.64 2.36
CA MET A 137 4.81 3.15 0.98
C MET A 137 4.26 1.73 0.81
N ASN A 138 4.38 0.83 1.79
CA ASN A 138 3.74 -0.48 1.73
C ASN A 138 2.30 -0.55 2.25
N LEU A 139 1.76 0.52 2.85
CA LEU A 139 0.44 0.47 3.48
C LEU A 139 -0.70 0.29 2.46
N HIS A 140 -0.43 0.45 1.16
CA HIS A 140 -1.40 0.14 0.11
C HIS A 140 -1.73 -1.36 0.06
N SER A 141 -0.79 -2.24 0.43
CA SER A 141 -1.01 -3.71 0.48
C SER A 141 -2.12 -4.12 1.45
N ALA A 142 -2.36 -3.33 2.51
CA ALA A 142 -3.44 -3.59 3.46
C ALA A 142 -4.83 -3.55 2.79
N GLN A 143 -4.97 -2.89 1.64
CA GLN A 143 -6.24 -2.85 0.91
C GLN A 143 -6.65 -4.21 0.37
N ASP A 144 -5.71 -5.11 0.10
CA ASP A 144 -6.04 -6.46 -0.35
C ASP A 144 -6.61 -7.35 0.77
N LEU A 145 -6.56 -6.87 2.01
CA LEU A 145 -7.22 -7.51 3.17
C LEU A 145 -8.63 -6.96 3.41
N MET A 146 -8.92 -5.75 2.92
CA MET A 146 -10.16 -5.02 3.15
C MET A 146 -11.07 -4.99 1.91
N SER A 147 -10.52 -5.31 0.75
CA SER A 147 -11.19 -5.28 -0.54
C SER A 147 -10.64 -6.39 -1.45
N LYS A 148 -11.38 -6.71 -2.51
CA LYS A 148 -11.02 -7.73 -3.48
C LYS A 148 -11.25 -7.24 -4.91
N VAL A 149 -10.66 -7.94 -5.86
CA VAL A 149 -10.89 -7.71 -7.29
C VAL A 149 -12.01 -8.64 -7.77
N HIS A 150 -13.05 -8.06 -8.32
CA HIS A 150 -14.14 -8.71 -9.04
C HIS A 150 -13.94 -8.52 -10.55
N LEU A 151 -14.19 -9.56 -11.35
CA LEU A 151 -13.93 -9.54 -12.79
C LEU A 151 -14.81 -8.54 -13.55
N GLU A 152 -16.04 -8.33 -13.11
CA GLU A 152 -17.00 -7.44 -13.77
C GLU A 152 -16.96 -6.02 -13.17
N ASP A 153 -16.92 -5.92 -11.84
CA ASP A 153 -17.07 -4.64 -11.13
C ASP A 153 -15.74 -3.97 -10.78
N GLY A 154 -14.61 -4.61 -11.13
CA GLY A 154 -13.29 -4.18 -10.68
C GLY A 154 -13.13 -4.36 -9.17
N ARG A 155 -12.51 -3.41 -8.48
CA ARG A 155 -12.29 -3.53 -7.03
C ARG A 155 -13.58 -3.27 -6.24
N ILE A 156 -13.90 -4.18 -5.32
CA ILE A 156 -15.04 -4.09 -4.38
C ILE A 156 -14.57 -4.24 -2.94
N ARG A 157 -15.17 -3.48 -2.02
CA ARG A 157 -14.90 -3.53 -0.58
C ARG A 157 -15.63 -4.72 0.06
N TYR A 158 -15.06 -5.32 1.11
CA TYR A 158 -15.82 -6.22 1.97
C TYR A 158 -16.85 -5.43 2.79
N GLU A 159 -17.89 -6.12 3.29
CA GLU A 159 -18.95 -5.47 4.10
C GLU A 159 -18.41 -4.80 5.37
N ASP A 160 -17.30 -5.31 5.90
CA ASP A 160 -16.63 -4.84 7.12
C ASP A 160 -15.49 -3.84 6.83
N TYR A 161 -15.39 -3.29 5.62
CA TYR A 161 -14.29 -2.38 5.22
C TYR A 161 -14.06 -1.23 6.20
N ASP A 162 -15.12 -0.48 6.54
CA ASP A 162 -14.99 0.71 7.39
C ASP A 162 -14.48 0.34 8.80
N ASP A 163 -14.90 -0.81 9.32
CA ASP A 163 -14.43 -1.32 10.61
C ASP A 163 -12.98 -1.82 10.53
N LEU A 164 -12.58 -2.43 9.42
CA LEU A 164 -11.20 -2.85 9.18
C LEU A 164 -10.28 -1.64 9.01
N GLU A 165 -10.67 -0.63 8.25
CA GLU A 165 -9.88 0.58 8.04
C GLU A 165 -9.68 1.34 9.37
N ARG A 166 -10.76 1.50 10.14
CA ARG A 166 -10.69 2.07 11.49
C ARG A 166 -9.75 1.26 12.38
N SER A 167 -9.94 -0.06 12.44
CA SER A 167 -9.12 -0.96 13.27
C SER A 167 -7.64 -0.88 12.89
N PHE A 168 -7.33 -0.78 11.60
CA PHE A 168 -5.97 -0.62 11.11
C PHE A 168 -5.32 0.67 11.63
N TRP A 169 -5.98 1.81 11.44
CA TRP A 169 -5.43 3.12 11.81
C TRP A 169 -5.36 3.31 13.33
N GLU A 170 -6.36 2.86 14.08
CA GLU A 170 -6.35 2.87 15.56
C GLU A 170 -5.19 2.02 16.08
N THR A 171 -5.06 0.77 15.63
CA THR A 171 -3.98 -0.12 16.06
C THR A 171 -2.61 0.45 15.70
N LEU A 172 -2.45 0.98 14.48
CA LEU A 172 -1.19 1.61 14.07
C LEU A 172 -0.84 2.81 14.95
N SER A 173 -1.80 3.71 15.17
CA SER A 173 -1.62 4.91 15.99
C SER A 173 -1.26 4.57 17.43
N ASP A 174 -2.00 3.65 18.06
CA ASP A 174 -1.77 3.23 19.43
C ASP A 174 -0.39 2.59 19.59
N GLU A 175 -0.02 1.72 18.66
CA GLU A 175 1.28 1.06 18.69
C GLU A 175 2.42 2.07 18.57
N VAL A 176 2.36 3.04 17.65
CA VAL A 176 3.45 4.02 17.47
C VAL A 176 3.50 5.10 18.55
N GLY A 177 2.55 5.11 19.49
CA GLY A 177 2.48 6.10 20.59
C GLY A 177 1.76 7.40 20.19
N GLY A 178 0.86 7.33 19.21
CA GLY A 178 0.13 8.46 18.65
C GLY A 178 0.78 9.05 17.40
N LEU A 179 -0.05 9.56 16.48
CA LEU A 179 0.37 10.24 15.26
C LEU A 179 -0.29 11.62 15.19
N SER A 180 0.48 12.65 14.84
CA SER A 180 -0.11 13.96 14.53
C SER A 180 -0.87 13.92 13.20
N ASP A 181 -1.86 14.78 13.02
CA ASP A 181 -2.61 14.89 11.75
C ASP A 181 -1.69 15.12 10.55
N GLY A 182 -0.65 15.95 10.73
CA GLY A 182 0.35 16.21 9.69
C GLY A 182 1.14 14.96 9.32
N THR A 183 1.48 14.13 10.31
CA THR A 183 2.14 12.85 10.10
C THR A 183 1.21 11.87 9.39
N ILE A 184 -0.05 11.75 9.82
CA ILE A 184 -1.05 10.89 9.17
C ILE A 184 -1.22 11.29 7.69
N LYS A 185 -1.36 12.59 7.40
CA LYS A 185 -1.45 13.09 6.02
C LYS A 185 -0.22 12.72 5.18
N ALA A 186 0.98 12.80 5.76
CA ALA A 186 2.20 12.39 5.08
C ALA A 186 2.24 10.87 4.82
N ILE A 187 1.84 10.04 5.79
CA ILE A 187 1.78 8.57 5.67
C ILE A 187 0.76 8.17 4.58
N LYS A 188 -0.42 8.79 4.57
CA LYS A 188 -1.45 8.55 3.56
C LYS A 188 -0.97 8.96 2.15
N ALA A 189 -0.27 10.08 2.02
CA ALA A 189 0.36 10.45 0.73
C ALA A 189 1.47 9.45 0.32
N ALA A 190 2.25 8.94 1.28
CA ALA A 190 3.27 7.91 1.04
C ALA A 190 2.63 6.57 0.61
N ARG A 191 1.47 6.21 1.15
CA ARG A 191 0.66 5.05 0.72
C ARG A 191 0.32 5.14 -0.76
N VAL A 192 -0.15 6.31 -1.21
CA VAL A 192 -0.47 6.55 -2.63
C VAL A 192 0.78 6.51 -3.50
N LEU A 193 1.89 7.11 -3.06
CA LEU A 193 3.19 7.01 -3.76
C LEU A 193 3.61 5.54 -3.93
N GLY A 194 3.49 4.74 -2.88
CA GLY A 194 3.82 3.32 -2.91
C GLY A 194 2.96 2.55 -3.90
N LEU A 195 1.65 2.79 -3.93
CA LEU A 195 0.75 2.17 -4.91
C LEU A 195 1.12 2.55 -6.35
N LEU A 196 1.37 3.84 -6.62
CA LEU A 196 1.78 4.31 -7.94
C LEU A 196 3.11 3.67 -8.39
N ARG A 197 4.06 3.45 -7.49
CA ARG A 197 5.31 2.74 -7.82
C ARG A 197 5.12 1.24 -8.03
N SER A 198 4.20 0.63 -7.29
CA SER A 198 3.91 -0.81 -7.38
C SER A 198 3.17 -1.15 -8.67
N CYS A 199 2.10 -0.42 -8.97
CA CYS A 199 1.22 -0.73 -10.11
C CYS A 199 1.47 0.15 -11.33
N GLY A 200 2.01 1.36 -11.18
CA GLY A 200 2.20 2.29 -12.29
C GLY A 200 3.33 1.93 -13.25
N PHE A 201 4.12 0.89 -12.95
CA PHE A 201 5.25 0.48 -13.76
C PHE A 201 5.18 -1.00 -14.13
N THR A 202 5.81 -1.36 -15.25
CA THR A 202 5.97 -2.76 -15.67
C THR A 202 6.84 -3.52 -14.67
N SER A 203 6.48 -4.77 -14.38
CA SER A 203 7.31 -5.67 -13.56
C SER A 203 8.71 -5.81 -14.14
N GLN A 204 9.72 -5.69 -13.28
CA GLN A 204 11.11 -5.92 -13.68
C GLN A 204 11.42 -7.41 -13.55
N LEU A 205 11.49 -8.12 -14.68
CA LEU A 205 12.12 -9.44 -14.74
C LEU A 205 13.64 -9.24 -14.80
N ALA A 206 14.40 -10.20 -14.25
CA ALA A 206 15.86 -10.20 -14.38
C ALA A 206 16.25 -10.10 -15.86
N ASN A 207 17.16 -9.17 -16.19
CA ASN A 207 17.64 -8.83 -17.54
C ASN A 207 16.72 -7.95 -18.42
N MET A 208 15.66 -7.35 -17.86
CA MET A 208 14.85 -6.36 -18.57
C MET A 208 15.37 -4.92 -18.34
N PRO A 209 15.09 -3.96 -19.25
CA PRO A 209 15.40 -2.55 -19.05
C PRO A 209 14.76 -1.95 -17.79
N ASP A 210 15.16 -0.72 -17.45
CA ASP A 210 14.56 0.06 -16.35
C ASP A 210 13.02 -0.01 -16.41
N ARG A 211 12.38 -0.08 -15.23
CA ARG A 211 10.91 -0.10 -15.11
C ARG A 211 10.29 1.03 -15.95
N MET A 212 9.44 0.68 -16.89
CA MET A 212 8.74 1.63 -17.73
C MET A 212 7.35 1.93 -17.16
N PRO A 213 6.83 3.16 -17.26
CA PRO A 213 5.42 3.44 -16.96
C PRO A 213 4.53 2.51 -17.77
N ILE A 214 3.50 1.95 -17.14
CA ILE A 214 2.46 1.23 -17.86
C ILE A 214 1.69 2.17 -18.79
N ARG A 215 0.98 1.59 -19.75
CA ARG A 215 0.05 2.29 -20.64
C ARG A 215 -1.35 1.76 -20.43
N ASP A 216 -2.35 2.54 -20.85
CA ASP A 216 -3.74 2.08 -20.90
C ASP A 216 -3.95 1.20 -22.14
N ASP A 217 -3.28 0.05 -22.14
CA ASP A 217 -3.29 -0.98 -23.18
C ASP A 217 -3.43 -2.38 -22.55
N ASP A 218 -3.44 -3.42 -23.39
CA ASP A 218 -3.59 -4.81 -22.93
C ASP A 218 -2.49 -5.25 -21.95
N GLY A 219 -1.29 -4.68 -22.07
CA GLY A 219 -0.17 -4.98 -21.18
C GLY A 219 -0.30 -4.32 -19.80
N GLY A 220 -0.93 -3.14 -19.73
CA GLY A 220 -1.16 -2.41 -18.48
C GLY A 220 -2.51 -2.64 -17.83
N ARG A 221 -3.46 -3.31 -18.51
CA ARG A 221 -4.87 -3.42 -18.12
C ARG A 221 -5.09 -3.80 -16.65
N SER A 222 -4.43 -4.85 -16.16
CA SER A 222 -4.59 -5.31 -14.77
C SER A 222 -4.17 -4.25 -13.75
N ASN A 223 -3.06 -3.55 -14.01
CA ASN A 223 -2.57 -2.50 -13.13
C ASN A 223 -3.43 -1.24 -13.23
N ILE A 224 -3.91 -0.88 -14.42
CA ILE A 224 -4.86 0.22 -14.60
C ILE A 224 -6.14 -0.05 -13.81
N MET A 225 -6.68 -1.27 -13.83
CA MET A 225 -7.85 -1.64 -13.05
C MET A 225 -7.62 -1.48 -11.52
N ILE A 226 -6.42 -1.82 -11.03
CA ILE A 226 -6.07 -1.59 -9.62
C ILE A 226 -6.01 -0.09 -9.31
N LEU A 227 -5.36 0.70 -10.16
CA LEU A 227 -5.26 2.15 -9.99
C LEU A 227 -6.63 2.82 -10.06
N ASP A 228 -7.50 2.44 -11.00
CA ASP A 228 -8.86 2.97 -11.12
C ASP A 228 -9.67 2.68 -9.85
N GLY A 229 -9.61 1.45 -9.33
CA GLY A 229 -10.30 1.08 -8.09
C GLY A 229 -9.82 1.87 -6.86
N LEU A 230 -8.52 2.01 -6.68
CA LEU A 230 -7.97 2.61 -5.44
C LEU A 230 -7.75 4.12 -5.51
N LEU A 231 -7.68 4.72 -6.70
CA LEU A 231 -7.39 6.14 -6.88
C LEU A 231 -8.54 6.97 -7.46
N VAL A 232 -9.47 6.36 -8.21
CA VAL A 232 -10.47 7.12 -8.99
C VAL A 232 -11.89 6.77 -8.60
N ASN A 233 -12.22 5.48 -8.51
CA ASN A 233 -13.56 4.99 -8.26
C ASN A 233 -14.11 5.51 -6.92
N PRO A 234 -15.17 6.33 -6.88
CA PRO A 234 -15.70 6.88 -5.64
C PRO A 234 -16.12 5.85 -4.59
N ALA A 235 -16.52 4.65 -5.03
CA ALA A 235 -16.95 3.58 -4.13
C ALA A 235 -15.79 2.90 -3.39
N THR A 236 -14.58 2.93 -3.98
CA THR A 236 -13.45 2.12 -3.50
C THR A 236 -12.13 2.88 -3.33
N ARG A 237 -12.03 4.13 -3.83
CA ARG A 237 -10.85 4.97 -3.69
C ARG A 237 -10.48 5.23 -2.24
N PHE A 238 -9.19 5.51 -2.00
CA PHE A 238 -8.73 5.97 -0.70
C PHE A 238 -9.45 7.27 -0.28
N GLU A 239 -9.95 7.32 0.95
CA GLU A 239 -10.73 8.46 1.43
C GLU A 239 -9.93 9.77 1.45
N GLU A 240 -8.61 9.72 1.71
CA GLU A 240 -7.76 10.92 1.70
C GLU A 240 -7.66 11.61 0.33
N LEU A 241 -8.03 10.93 -0.75
CA LEU A 241 -7.96 11.50 -2.09
C LEU A 241 -9.10 12.48 -2.37
N ASN A 242 -10.13 12.51 -1.53
CA ASN A 242 -11.23 13.47 -1.63
C ASN A 242 -10.67 14.92 -1.64
N GLU A 243 -9.67 15.23 -0.80
CA GLU A 243 -9.01 16.55 -0.78
C GLU A 243 -8.32 16.91 -2.12
N TRP A 244 -7.90 15.92 -2.91
CA TRP A 244 -7.16 16.13 -4.16
C TRP A 244 -8.06 16.11 -5.40
N LEU A 245 -9.14 15.33 -5.34
CA LEU A 245 -10.03 15.05 -6.47
C LEU A 245 -11.28 15.92 -6.47
N ASP A 246 -11.76 16.34 -5.30
CA ASP A 246 -13.01 17.09 -5.22
C ASP A 246 -12.72 18.57 -5.51
N LYS A 247 -13.22 19.05 -6.66
CA LYS A 247 -13.01 20.43 -7.15
C LYS A 247 -13.53 21.50 -6.17
N GLU A 248 -14.45 21.16 -5.27
CA GLU A 248 -15.07 22.11 -4.34
C GLU A 248 -14.09 22.69 -3.30
N TRP A 249 -13.01 21.97 -2.95
CA TRP A 249 -12.04 22.48 -1.97
C TRP A 249 -11.12 23.59 -2.53
N ARG A 250 -10.95 23.68 -3.86
CA ARG A 250 -10.13 24.74 -4.49
C ARG A 250 -10.73 26.16 -4.35
N GLY A 251 -11.94 26.29 -3.80
CA GLY A 251 -12.65 27.55 -3.61
C GLY A 251 -12.68 28.12 -2.20
N LYS A 252 -12.13 27.43 -1.18
CA LYS A 252 -12.09 27.95 0.19
C LYS A 252 -10.66 27.99 0.74
N GLY A 253 -9.93 29.03 0.37
CA GLY A 253 -8.78 29.49 1.15
C GLY A 253 -9.23 30.06 2.50
N PRO A 254 -8.38 30.06 3.53
CA PRO A 254 -8.72 30.63 4.82
C PRO A 254 -8.88 32.15 4.66
N GLY A 255 -10.07 32.65 5.02
CA GLY A 255 -10.27 34.06 5.34
C GLY A 255 -9.68 34.39 6.70
#